data_AF-A0A2V5Q934-F1
#
_entry.id   AF-A0A2V5Q934-F1
#
_cell.length_a   1.000
_cell.length_b   1.000
_cell.length_c   1.000
_cell.angle_alpha   90.00
_cell.angle_beta   90.00
_cell.angle_gamma   90.00
#
_symmetry.space_group_name_H-M   'P 1'
#
loop_
_entity.id
_entity.type
_entity.pdbx_description
1 polymer ?
#
loop_
_entity_poly.entity_id
_entity_poly.type
_entity_poly.pdbx_seq_one_letter_code
_entity_poly.pdbx_strand_id
1 'polypeptide(L)' 'ESATVAKSGVLNMPGPKEKVMGGHAVMGVGYDNAAMRFTIRNSWGTDWGQKGYFTMPYDYLSPDKNLSDDFWTVRILQEA' A
#
# COMPACT_ATOMS: atom_id res chain seq x y z
N GLU A 1 -8.33 -8.52 -1.12
CA GLU A 1 -7.25 -8.55 -2.13
C GLU A 1 -7.19 -9.92 -2.79
N SER A 2 -6.73 -10.00 -4.03
CA SER A 2 -6.63 -11.23 -4.82
C SER A 2 -5.66 -12.26 -4.22
N ALA A 3 -5.86 -13.54 -4.51
CA ALA A 3 -4.95 -14.62 -4.09
C ALA A 3 -3.53 -14.44 -4.66
N THR A 4 -3.40 -13.86 -5.85
CA THR A 4 -2.10 -13.56 -6.48
C THR A 4 -1.31 -12.56 -5.65
N VAL A 5 -1.91 -11.43 -5.29
CA VAL A 5 -1.26 -10.41 -4.46
C VAL A 5 -1.07 -10.91 -3.03
N ALA A 6 -2.01 -11.70 -2.50
CA ALA A 6 -1.86 -12.36 -1.21
C ALA A 6 -0.67 -13.31 -1.14
N LYS A 7 -0.21 -13.86 -2.28
CA LYS A 7 0.98 -14.71 -2.35
C LYS A 7 2.24 -13.91 -2.67
N SER A 8 2.16 -12.88 -3.52
CA SER A 8 3.33 -12.15 -4.01
C SER A 8 3.71 -10.92 -3.17
N GLY A 9 2.73 -10.30 -2.52
CA GLY A 9 2.85 -8.96 -1.94
C GLY A 9 3.17 -7.88 -2.98
N VAL A 10 2.85 -8.08 -4.25
CA VAL A 10 3.07 -7.11 -5.32
C VAL A 10 1.72 -6.64 -5.85
N LEU A 11 1.26 -5.47 -5.37
CA LEU A 11 0.03 -4.86 -5.85
C LEU A 11 0.29 -4.13 -7.18
N ASN A 12 -0.56 -4.33 -8.18
CA ASN A 12 -0.49 -3.61 -9.44
C ASN A 12 -1.63 -2.60 -9.52
N MET A 13 -1.55 -1.65 -10.46
CA MET A 13 -2.67 -0.75 -10.72
C MET A 13 -3.92 -1.56 -11.11
N PRO A 14 -5.11 -1.16 -10.65
CA PRO A 14 -6.33 -1.89 -10.95
C PRO A 14 -6.58 -1.88 -12.46
N GLY A 15 -7.04 -3.01 -12.99
CA GLY A 15 -7.49 -3.10 -14.37
C GLY A 15 -8.74 -2.27 -14.62
N PRO A 16 -9.03 -1.86 -15.87
CA PRO A 16 -10.15 -0.97 -16.21
C PRO A 16 -11.54 -1.57 -15.95
N LYS A 17 -11.63 -2.89 -15.73
CA LYS A 17 -12.88 -3.60 -15.42
C LYS A 17 -12.96 -4.08 -13.97
N GLU A 18 -11.92 -3.83 -13.18
CA GLU A 18 -11.94 -4.16 -11.76
C GLU A 18 -12.89 -3.21 -11.01
N LYS A 19 -13.53 -3.74 -9.96
CA LYS A 19 -14.48 -2.99 -9.15
C LYS A 19 -13.91 -2.76 -7.77
N VAL A 20 -14.14 -1.58 -7.23
CA VAL A 20 -13.85 -1.28 -5.84
C VAL A 20 -14.71 -2.16 -4.94
N MET A 21 -14.07 -2.92 -4.06
CA MET A 21 -14.76 -3.80 -3.11
C MET A 21 -14.95 -3.15 -1.73
N GLY A 22 -14.15 -2.13 -1.41
CA GLY A 22 -14.20 -1.43 -0.14
C GLY A 22 -12.95 -0.58 0.08
N GLY A 23 -12.89 0.11 1.23
CA GLY A 23 -11.72 0.85 1.69
C GLY A 23 -10.88 0.04 2.67
N HIS A 24 -9.58 0.36 2.74
CA HIS A 24 -8.65 -0.25 3.69
C HIS A 24 -7.58 0.78 4.09
N ALA A 25 -7.24 0.82 5.38
CA ALA A 25 -6.19 1.69 5.91
C ALA A 25 -4.94 0.86 6.22
N VAL A 26 -3.78 1.37 5.79
CA VAL A 26 -2.49 0.69 5.87
C VAL A 26 -1.39 1.69 6.17
N MET A 27 -0.21 1.22 6.58
CA MET A 27 0.91 2.08 6.95
C MET A 27 2.02 2.03 5.90
N GLY A 28 2.34 3.18 5.31
CA GLY A 28 3.56 3.35 4.53
C GLY A 28 4.79 3.34 5.43
N VAL A 29 5.78 2.49 5.11
CA VAL A 29 6.98 2.29 5.94
C VAL A 29 8.29 2.48 5.17
N GLY A 30 8.22 2.76 3.88
CA GLY A 30 9.38 2.97 3.03
C GLY A 30 8.99 3.14 1.57
N TYR A 31 9.97 3.39 0.73
CA TYR A 31 9.79 3.56 -0.71
C TYR A 31 11.07 3.20 -1.47
N ASP A 32 10.90 2.84 -2.74
CA ASP A 32 11.96 2.58 -3.70
C ASP A 32 11.70 3.41 -4.96
N ASN A 33 12.59 4.38 -5.21
CA ASN A 33 12.50 5.28 -6.36
C ASN A 33 12.85 4.61 -7.68
N ALA A 34 13.73 3.60 -7.69
CA ALA A 34 14.08 2.89 -8.91
C ALA A 34 12.91 2.01 -9.38
N ALA A 35 12.21 1.39 -8.44
CA ALA A 35 11.00 0.62 -8.72
C ALA A 35 9.73 1.50 -8.85
N MET A 36 9.77 2.74 -8.36
CA MET A 36 8.63 3.64 -8.19
C MET A 36 7.49 3.03 -7.33
N ARG A 37 7.86 2.49 -6.16
CA ARG A 37 6.92 1.78 -5.29
C ARG A 37 7.08 2.15 -3.83
N PHE A 38 5.96 2.25 -3.12
CA PHE A 38 5.93 2.28 -1.66
C PHE A 38 6.03 0.87 -1.10
N THR A 39 6.66 0.75 0.06
CA THR A 39 6.56 -0.44 0.92
C THR A 39 5.52 -0.18 1.99
N ILE A 40 4.53 -1.06 2.06
CA ILE A 40 3.35 -0.90 2.90
C ILE A 40 3.26 -2.08 3.88
N ARG A 41 3.05 -1.78 5.17
CA ARG A 41 2.74 -2.78 6.19
C ARG A 41 1.23 -3.01 6.22
N ASN A 42 0.82 -4.25 6.02
CA ASN A 42 -0.57 -4.67 6.10
C ASN A 42 -0.92 -5.22 7.49
N SER A 43 -2.20 -5.53 7.71
CA SER A 43 -2.77 -6.00 8.98
C SER A 43 -3.48 -7.36 8.87
N TRP A 44 -3.15 -8.18 7.86
CA TRP A 44 -3.77 -9.49 7.61
C TRP A 44 -2.88 -10.69 8.00
N GLY A 45 -1.95 -10.49 8.94
CA GLY A 45 -1.04 -11.54 9.43
C GLY A 45 0.22 -11.71 8.58
N THR A 46 1.18 -12.46 9.12
CA THR A 46 2.51 -12.65 8.51
C THR A 46 2.49 -13.62 7.32
N ASP A 47 1.49 -14.48 7.21
CA ASP A 47 1.38 -15.44 6.12
C ASP A 47 0.86 -14.80 4.82
N TRP A 48 0.45 -13.53 4.88
CA TRP A 48 -0.03 -12.77 3.74
C TRP A 48 1.09 -11.94 3.11
N GLY A 49 1.20 -11.95 1.78
CA GLY A 49 2.13 -11.15 1.00
C GLY A 49 3.59 -11.48 1.34
N GLN A 50 4.39 -10.43 1.53
CA GLN A 50 5.80 -10.52 1.88
C GLN A 50 5.97 -10.42 3.40
N LYS A 51 5.62 -11.49 4.13
CA LYS A 51 5.67 -11.52 5.60
C LYS A 51 4.76 -10.46 6.27
N GLY A 52 3.58 -10.22 5.71
CA GLY A 52 2.64 -9.18 6.15
C GLY A 52 2.81 -7.82 5.46
N TYR A 53 3.72 -7.72 4.48
CA TYR A 53 3.97 -6.51 3.71
C TYR A 53 3.58 -6.67 2.25
N PHE A 54 3.40 -5.54 1.57
CA PHE A 54 3.31 -5.50 0.13
C PHE A 54 3.92 -4.22 -0.43
N THR A 55 4.15 -4.21 -1.72
CA THR A 55 4.57 -3.00 -2.45
C THR A 55 3.41 -2.45 -3.26
N MET A 56 3.34 -1.13 -3.38
CA MET A 56 2.27 -0.39 -4.07
C MET A 56 2.89 0.63 -5.03
N PRO A 57 2.45 0.73 -6.30
CA PRO A 57 2.90 1.77 -7.23
C PRO A 57 2.68 3.18 -6.68
N TYR A 58 3.56 4.12 -7.01
CA TYR A 58 3.36 5.53 -6.64
C TYR A 58 2.03 6.10 -7.17
N ASP A 59 1.60 5.65 -8.35
CA ASP A 59 0.36 6.08 -8.99
C ASP A 59 -0.91 5.84 -8.16
N TYR A 60 -0.90 4.92 -7.19
CA TYR A 60 -2.03 4.76 -6.27
C TYR A 60 -2.28 6.04 -5.46
N LEU A 61 -1.23 6.78 -5.13
CA LEU A 61 -1.27 8.04 -4.37
C LEU A 61 -1.38 9.28 -5.26
N SER A 62 -1.45 9.10 -6.58
CA SER A 62 -1.60 10.23 -7.48
C SER A 62 -3.00 10.86 -7.35
N PRO A 63 -3.10 12.20 -7.25
CA PRO A 63 -4.38 12.89 -7.10
C PRO A 63 -5.33 12.62 -8.27
N ASP A 64 -4.79 12.35 -9.47
CA ASP A 64 -5.60 12.12 -10.67
C ASP A 64 -6.26 10.74 -10.69
N LYS A 65 -5.81 9.79 -9.84
CA LYS A 65 -6.32 8.41 -9.82
C LYS A 65 -7.45 8.22 -8.83
N ASN A 66 -7.54 9.08 -7.80
CA ASN A 66 -8.56 9.00 -6.75
C ASN A 66 -8.66 7.59 -6.11
N LEU A 67 -7.51 6.96 -5.84
CA LEU A 67 -7.40 5.59 -5.29
C LEU A 67 -6.97 5.54 -3.82
N SER A 68 -6.57 6.68 -3.25
CA SER A 68 -6.16 6.79 -1.85
C SER A 68 -6.39 8.20 -1.34
N ASP A 69 -6.64 8.32 -0.05
CA ASP A 69 -6.92 9.58 0.64
C ASP A 69 -6.50 9.47 2.11
N ASP A 70 -6.77 10.50 2.92
CA ASP A 70 -6.63 10.54 4.38
C ASP A 70 -5.21 10.21 4.87
N PHE A 71 -4.22 10.92 4.32
CA PHE A 71 -2.81 10.75 4.71
C PHE A 71 -2.49 11.40 6.05
N TRP A 72 -2.06 10.58 7.02
CA TRP A 72 -1.63 11.02 8.34
C TRP A 72 -0.17 10.67 8.61
N THR A 73 0.49 11.50 9.44
CA THR A 73 1.80 11.16 10.01
C THR A 73 1.75 11.23 11.54
N VAL A 74 2.37 10.25 12.19
CA VAL A 74 2.57 10.26 13.65
C VAL A 74 4.03 10.62 13.92
N ARG A 75 4.26 11.61 14.78
CA ARG A 75 5.60 12.07 15.14
C ARG A 75 5.71 12.14 16.66
N ILE A 76 6.79 11.59 17.20
CA ILE A 76 7.13 11.76 18.62
C ILE A 76 8.07 12.95 18.70
N LEU A 77 7.71 13.95 19.50
CA LEU A 77 8.57 15.09 19.80
C LEU A 77 9.55 14.67 20.91
N GLN A 78 10.84 14.96 20.71
CA GLN A 78 11.85 14.73 21.72
C GLN A 78 12.28 16.10 22.27
N GLU A 79 12.09 16.31 23.56
CA GLU A 79 12.60 17.51 24.24
C GLU A 79 14.11 17.37 24.48
N ALA A 80 14.82 18.49 24.40
CA ALA A 80 16.28 18.58 24.49
C ALA A 80 16.80 18.40 25.92
#